data_AF-A0A2V6LX22-F1
#
_entry.id   AF-A0A2V6LX22-F1
#
_cell.length_a   1.000
_cell.length_b   1.000
_cell.length_c   1.000
_cell.angle_alpha   90.00
_cell.angle_beta   90.00
_cell.angle_gamma   90.00
#
_symmetry.space_group_name_H-M   'P 1'
#
loop_
_entity.id
_entity.type
_entity.pdbx_description
1 polymer ?
#
loop_
_entity_poly.entity_id
_entity_poly.type
_entity_poly.pdbx_seq_one_letter_code
_entity_poly.pdbx_strand_id
1 'polypeptide(L)' 'MKTIHTSIKAILLVLTTLAWSATFSHADSYSQTNLRSDLPGVATFTDPNLVNPWGMAPNSSGTVIWVND' A
#
# COMPACT_ATOMS: atom_id res chain seq x y z
N MET A 1 18.41 -48.01 -2.30
CA MET A 1 18.71 -47.09 -1.17
C MET A 1 19.14 -45.70 -1.66
N LYS A 2 20.13 -45.57 -2.56
CA LYS A 2 20.62 -44.27 -3.05
C LYS A 2 19.56 -43.37 -3.73
N THR A 3 18.61 -43.94 -4.45
CA THR A 3 17.54 -43.20 -5.16
C THR A 3 16.52 -42.53 -4.23
N ILE A 4 16.21 -43.15 -3.08
CA ILE A 4 15.28 -42.63 -2.07
C ILE A 4 15.81 -41.35 -1.42
N HIS A 5 17.11 -41.31 -1.11
CA HIS A 5 17.72 -40.10 -0.53
C HIS A 5 17.71 -38.93 -1.52
N THR A 6 17.87 -39.19 -2.82
CA THR A 6 17.81 -38.17 -3.86
C THR A 6 16.39 -37.60 -4.00
N SER A 7 15.37 -38.46 -3.99
CA SER A 7 13.96 -38.04 -4.04
C SER A 7 13.56 -37.22 -2.81
N ILE A 8 13.98 -37.62 -1.61
CA ILE A 8 13.70 -36.88 -0.36
C ILE A 8 14.31 -35.48 -0.42
N LYS A 9 15.57 -35.34 -0.87
CA LYS A 9 16.22 -34.03 -1.02
C LYS A 9 15.52 -33.15 -2.05
N ALA A 10 15.10 -33.73 -3.17
CA ALA A 10 14.35 -33.00 -4.20
C ALA A 10 13.00 -32.50 -3.66
N ILE A 11 12.27 -33.35 -2.92
CA ILE A 11 11.00 -32.97 -2.29
C ILE A 11 11.21 -31.88 -1.24
N LEU A 12 12.25 -32.01 -0.40
CA LEU A 12 12.56 -31.01 0.62
C LEU A 12 12.91 -29.66 -0.03
N LEU A 13 13.68 -29.65 -1.12
CA LEU A 13 14.03 -28.44 -1.85
C LEU A 13 12.79 -27.76 -2.44
N VAL A 14 11.89 -28.52 -3.04
CA VAL A 14 10.62 -27.99 -3.57
C VAL A 14 9.75 -27.43 -2.46
N LEU A 15 9.63 -28.12 -1.32
CA LEU A 15 8.85 -27.61 -0.18
C LEU A 15 9.41 -26.29 0.36
N THR A 16 10.74 -26.13 0.41
CA THR A 16 11.37 -24.88 0.88
C THR A 16 11.15 -23.71 -0.07
N THR A 17 11.11 -23.93 -1.39
CA THR A 17 10.90 -22.84 -2.36
C THR A 17 9.44 -22.38 -2.38
N LEU A 18 8.48 -23.29 -2.23
CA LEU A 18 7.06 -22.92 -2.12
C LEU A 18 6.79 -22.14 -0.82
N ALA A 19 7.41 -22.50 0.30
CA ALA A 19 7.23 -21.80 1.57
C ALA A 19 7.74 -20.34 1.55
N TRP A 20 8.70 -20.01 0.68
CA TRP A 20 9.25 -18.66 0.55
C TRP A 20 8.44 -17.74 -0.39
N SER A 21 7.47 -18.27 -1.13
CA SER A 21 6.84 -17.55 -2.25
C SER A 21 5.59 -16.74 -1.90
N ALA A 22 5.26 -16.56 -0.61
CA ALA A 22 3.98 -15.95 -0.21
C ALA A 22 4.15 -14.79 0.78
N THR A 23 4.73 -13.69 0.31
CA THR A 23 4.52 -12.37 0.92
C THR A 23 4.28 -11.34 -0.18
N PHE A 24 3.01 -11.05 -0.47
CA PHE A 24 2.65 -9.86 -1.24
C PHE A 24 2.59 -8.68 -0.26
N SER A 25 3.45 -7.68 -0.40
CA SER A 25 3.24 -6.41 0.28
C SER A 25 2.04 -5.72 -0.37
N HIS A 26 0.90 -5.69 0.31
CA HIS A 26 -0.23 -4.86 -0.09
C HIS A 26 0.10 -3.40 0.20
N ALA A 27 0.26 -2.60 -0.86
CA ALA A 27 0.41 -1.14 -0.77
C ALA A 27 -0.93 -0.41 -1.02
N ASP A 28 -2.05 -1.09 -0.81
CA ASP A 28 -3.40 -0.54 -1.05
C ASP A 28 -3.94 0.25 0.15
N SER A 29 -3.19 0.28 1.25
CA SER A 29 -3.55 1.01 2.46
C SER A 29 -2.56 2.14 2.72
N TYR A 30 -3.11 3.27 3.15
CA TYR A 30 -2.33 4.43 3.55
C TYR A 30 -2.92 5.02 4.84
N SER A 31 -2.06 5.58 5.67
CA SER A 31 -2.50 6.36 6.82
C SER A 31 -2.63 7.82 6.40
N GLN A 32 -3.84 8.36 6.46
CA GLN A 32 -4.11 9.77 6.19
C GLN A 32 -4.38 10.49 7.52
N THR A 33 -3.77 11.66 7.69
CA THR A 33 -4.08 12.58 8.80
C THR A 33 -4.43 13.93 8.22
N ASN A 34 -5.65 14.40 8.45
CA ASN A 34 -6.10 15.71 7.99
C ASN A 34 -5.53 16.80 8.91
N LEU A 35 -4.81 17.76 8.33
CA LEU A 35 -4.15 18.84 9.07
C LEU A 35 -5.05 20.08 9.24
N ARG A 36 -5.75 20.48 8.18
CA ARG A 36 -6.63 21.67 8.15
C ARG A 36 -7.93 21.33 7.41
N SER A 37 -9.06 21.84 7.89
CA SER A 37 -10.36 21.75 7.19
C SER A 37 -11.22 22.95 7.55
N ASP A 38 -12.04 23.42 6.62
CA ASP A 38 -13.13 24.37 6.86
C ASP A 38 -14.31 23.75 7.63
N LEU A 39 -14.38 22.42 7.71
CA LEU A 39 -15.37 21.67 8.46
C LEU A 39 -14.92 21.39 9.90
N PRO A 40 -15.76 21.67 10.92
CA PRO A 40 -15.46 21.33 12.31
C PRO A 40 -15.28 19.81 12.52
N GLY A 41 -14.20 19.41 13.19
CA GLY A 41 -13.95 18.03 13.60
C GLY A 41 -13.41 17.08 12.51
N VAL A 42 -13.15 17.57 11.29
CA VAL A 42 -12.64 16.75 10.17
C VAL A 42 -11.10 16.72 10.09
N ALA A 43 -10.43 17.70 10.70
CA ALA A 43 -8.98 17.85 10.74
C ALA A 43 -8.50 18.32 12.11
N THR A 44 -7.18 18.25 12.35
CA THR A 44 -6.55 18.73 13.59
C THR A 44 -6.86 20.20 13.88
N PHE A 45 -6.97 21.02 12.84
CA PHE A 45 -7.30 22.43 12.97
C PHE A 45 -8.43 22.83 12.02
N THR A 46 -9.39 23.61 12.54
CA THR A 46 -10.46 24.20 11.72
C THR A 46 -10.04 25.57 11.19
N ASP A 47 -10.23 25.80 9.89
CA ASP A 47 -9.94 27.06 9.21
C ASP A 47 -11.11 27.51 8.34
N PRO A 48 -11.91 28.47 8.82
CA PRO A 48 -13.06 28.97 8.05
C PRO A 48 -12.67 29.66 6.73
N ASN A 49 -11.40 30.03 6.54
CA ASN A 49 -10.92 30.66 5.31
C ASN A 49 -10.40 29.66 4.29
N LEU A 50 -10.29 28.37 4.65
CA LEU A 50 -9.97 27.28 3.73
C LEU A 50 -11.20 26.92 2.90
N VAL A 51 -11.80 27.94 2.28
CA VAL A 51 -13.01 27.78 1.48
C VAL A 51 -12.60 27.13 0.16
N ASN A 52 -12.95 25.87 -0.01
CA ASN A 52 -12.83 25.14 -1.26
C ASN A 52 -11.38 24.85 -1.74
N PRO A 53 -10.55 24.14 -0.94
CA PRO A 53 -9.20 23.75 -1.34
C PRO A 53 -9.27 22.81 -2.56
N TRP A 54 -8.43 23.08 -3.56
CA TRP A 54 -8.73 22.75 -4.95
C TRP A 54 -8.73 21.26 -5.32
N GLY A 55 -9.38 21.00 -6.46
CA GLY A 55 -9.65 19.66 -6.99
C GLY A 55 -8.38 18.84 -7.21
N MET A 56 -8.45 17.58 -6.79
CA MET A 56 -7.41 16.59 -7.00
C MET A 56 -7.50 16.05 -8.43
N ALA A 57 -6.40 16.09 -9.18
CA ALA A 57 -6.32 15.53 -10.52
C ALA A 57 -5.24 14.42 -10.57
N PRO A 58 -5.61 13.16 -10.84
CA PRO A 58 -4.62 12.12 -11.10
C PRO A 58 -3.94 12.35 -12.46
N ASN A 59 -2.65 11.99 -12.57
CA ASN A 59 -1.99 11.89 -13.88
C ASN A 59 -2.59 10.72 -14.69
N SER A 60 -2.27 10.61 -15.99
CA SER A 60 -2.85 9.54 -16.84
C SER A 60 -2.62 8.12 -16.32
N SER A 61 -1.56 7.88 -15.54
CA SER A 61 -1.27 6.56 -14.96
C SER A 61 -1.91 6.33 -13.58
N GLY A 62 -2.54 7.34 -12.98
CA GLY A 62 -3.13 7.28 -11.64
C GLY A 62 -2.12 7.21 -10.48
N THR A 63 -0.82 7.27 -10.77
CA THR A 63 0.25 7.08 -9.77
C THR A 63 0.61 8.38 -9.04
N VAL A 64 0.30 9.53 -9.63
CA VAL A 64 0.57 10.84 -9.06
C VAL A 64 -0.73 11.62 -9.01
N ILE A 65 -1.03 12.26 -7.88
CA ILE A 65 -2.16 13.16 -7.71
C ILE A 65 -1.62 14.58 -7.56
N TRP A 66 -2.11 15.50 -8.39
CA TRP A 66 -1.84 16.93 -8.28
C TRP A 66 -2.87 17.57 -7.36
N VAL A 67 -2.39 18.34 -6.40
CA VAL A 67 -3.19 19.17 -5.50
C VAL A 67 -2.86 20.62 -5.82
N ASN A 68 -3.89 21.43 -5.97
CA ASN A 68 -3.76 22.87 -6.11
C ASN A 68 -4.33 23.44 -4.75
N ASP A 69 -3.73 24.49 -4.19
CA ASP A 69 -4.13 25.13 -2.90
C ASP A 69 -5.15 26.26 -2.97
#